data_AF-A0A831K387-F1
#
_entry.id   AF-A0A831K387-F1
#
_cell.length_a   1.000
_cell.length_b   1.000
_cell.length_c   1.000
_cell.angle_alpha   90.00
_cell.angle_beta   90.00
_cell.angle_gamma   90.00
#
_symmetry.space_group_name_H-M   'P 1'
#
loop_
_entity.id
_entity.type
_entity.pdbx_description
1 polymer ?
#
loop_
_entity_poly.entity_id
_entity_poly.type
_entity_poly.pdbx_seq_one_letter_code
_entity_poly.pdbx_strand_id
1 'polypeptide(L)'
;MSKSKVAYKEFSKWLSDIKYAADLGFNLLDLFYWENRNGNWSAMSYSEYDIAFESLSPFNCRSLLETALGIDKKLRFPPDYEFHKELIKYNWPELLNYPINPPENYYEKMVSRIRGKLPYDFFHFIKFIYKYYSS
;
A
#
# COMPACT_ATOMS: atom_id res chain seq x y z
N MET A 1 7.82 -26.68 7.29
CA MET A 1 8.30 -26.25 5.96
C MET A 1 9.81 -26.04 6.04
N SER A 2 10.60 -26.72 5.21
CA SER A 2 12.05 -26.51 5.14
C SER A 2 12.34 -25.12 4.56
N LYS A 3 13.27 -24.37 5.16
CA LYS A 3 13.70 -23.07 4.63
C LYS A 3 14.41 -23.31 3.29
N SER A 4 13.92 -22.69 2.21
CA SER A 4 14.59 -22.74 0.91
C SER A 4 15.97 -22.08 1.04
N LYS A 5 17.03 -22.86 0.88
CA LYS A 5 18.44 -22.38 0.92
C LYS A 5 18.69 -21.32 -0.15
N VAL A 6 18.05 -21.48 -1.31
CA VAL A 6 18.14 -20.52 -2.42
C VAL A 6 17.49 -19.20 -2.03
N ALA A 7 16.25 -19.23 -1.51
CA ALA A 7 15.56 -18.00 -1.10
C ALA A 7 16.36 -17.24 -0.02
N TYR A 8 16.91 -17.95 0.97
CA TYR A 8 17.75 -17.32 1.98
C TYR A 8 18.97 -16.62 1.37
N LYS A 9 19.68 -17.29 0.46
CA LYS A 9 20.86 -16.74 -0.20
C LYS A 9 20.51 -15.49 -1.02
N GLU A 10 19.49 -15.58 -1.88
CA GLU A 10 19.14 -14.48 -2.78
C GLU A 10 18.58 -13.27 -2.03
N PHE A 11 17.74 -13.48 -1.00
CA PHE A 11 17.26 -12.35 -0.18
C PHE A 11 18.35 -11.75 0.70
N SER A 12 19.32 -12.54 1.16
CA SER A 12 20.47 -12.01 1.89
C SER A 12 21.33 -11.12 0.98
N LYS A 13 21.53 -11.54 -0.27
CA LYS A 13 22.24 -10.74 -1.28
C LYS A 13 21.46 -9.46 -1.61
N TRP A 14 20.17 -9.57 -1.88
CA TRP A 14 19.32 -8.42 -2.14
C TRP A 14 19.40 -7.38 -1.01
N LEU A 15 19.29 -7.84 0.25
CA LEU A 15 19.38 -6.97 1.43
C LEU A 15 20.75 -6.30 1.57
N SER A 16 21.85 -7.00 1.25
CA SER A 16 23.18 -6.37 1.27
C SER A 16 23.33 -5.30 0.19
N ASP A 17 22.78 -5.55 -1.00
CA ASP A 17 22.93 -4.66 -2.17
C ASP A 17 22.15 -3.35 -1.98
N ILE A 18 21.00 -3.39 -1.30
CA ILE A 18 20.10 -2.23 -1.11
C ILE A 18 20.27 -1.52 0.24
N LYS A 19 21.23 -1.94 1.08
CA LYS A 19 21.39 -1.42 2.45
C LYS A 19 21.60 0.09 2.49
N TYR A 20 22.29 0.65 1.49
CA TYR A 20 22.52 2.10 1.36
C TYR A 20 21.22 2.91 1.22
N ALA A 21 20.13 2.31 0.73
CA ALA A 21 18.85 3.00 0.59
C ALA A 21 18.26 3.41 1.95
N ALA A 22 18.59 2.66 3.02
CA ALA A 22 18.22 3.05 4.38
C ALA A 22 18.92 4.35 4.80
N ASP A 23 20.19 4.54 4.41
CA ASP A 23 20.96 5.74 4.72
C ASP A 23 20.41 6.98 3.97
N LEU A 24 19.71 6.75 2.84
CA LEU A 24 18.98 7.78 2.10
C LEU A 24 17.58 8.06 2.66
N GLY A 25 17.17 7.37 3.74
CA GLY A 25 15.87 7.54 4.39
C GLY A 25 14.74 6.70 3.80
N PHE A 26 15.02 5.78 2.87
CA PHE A 26 14.02 4.87 2.34
C PHE A 26 13.74 3.69 3.29
N ASN A 27 12.48 3.29 3.35
CA ASN A 27 12.10 2.08 4.07
C ASN A 27 12.39 0.85 3.19
N LEU A 28 13.30 -0.01 3.64
CA LEU A 28 13.70 -1.20 2.88
C LEU A 28 12.54 -2.17 2.62
N LEU A 29 11.53 -2.20 3.49
CA LEU A 29 10.34 -3.05 3.29
C LEU A 29 9.42 -2.51 2.20
N ASP A 30 9.40 -1.18 1.98
CA ASP A 30 8.65 -0.58 0.87
C ASP A 30 9.31 -1.00 -0.45
N LEU A 31 10.64 -0.92 -0.54
CA LEU A 31 11.42 -1.39 -1.71
C LEU A 31 11.25 -2.90 -1.93
N PHE A 32 11.34 -3.69 -0.86
CA PHE A 32 11.12 -5.14 -0.93
C PHE A 32 9.73 -5.47 -1.49
N TYR A 33 8.70 -4.79 -0.99
CA TYR A 33 7.32 -4.99 -1.44
C TYR A 33 7.14 -4.64 -2.91
N TRP A 34 7.76 -3.56 -3.38
CA TRP A 34 7.72 -3.14 -4.78
C TRP A 34 8.39 -4.16 -5.71
N GLU A 35 9.63 -4.52 -5.41
CA GLU A 35 10.42 -5.37 -6.30
C GLU A 35 9.95 -6.83 -6.29
N ASN A 36 9.63 -7.36 -5.11
CA ASN A 36 9.29 -8.77 -4.98
C ASN A 36 7.80 -9.03 -5.07
N ARG A 37 6.97 -8.31 -4.30
CA ARG A 37 5.54 -8.65 -4.22
C ARG A 37 4.75 -8.04 -5.36
N ASN A 38 4.95 -6.77 -5.69
CA ASN A 38 4.27 -6.12 -6.81
C ASN A 38 4.80 -6.64 -8.13
N GLY A 39 6.14 -6.66 -8.32
CA GLY A 39 6.76 -7.16 -9.55
C GLY A 39 6.28 -8.55 -9.96
N ASN A 40 6.27 -9.52 -9.03
CA ASN A 40 5.81 -10.88 -9.34
C ASN A 40 4.31 -10.95 -9.64
N TRP A 41 3.48 -10.26 -8.86
CA TRP A 41 2.03 -10.29 -9.07
C TRP A 41 1.62 -9.58 -10.35
N SER A 42 2.17 -8.39 -10.62
CA SER A 42 1.87 -7.67 -11.85
C SER A 42 2.33 -8.43 -13.08
N ALA A 43 3.54 -9.02 -13.05
CA ALA A 43 4.04 -9.81 -14.17
C ALA A 43 3.13 -11.00 -14.48
N MET A 44 2.71 -11.74 -13.44
CA MET A 44 1.76 -12.85 -13.59
C MET A 44 0.43 -12.38 -14.15
N SER A 45 -0.18 -11.35 -13.57
CA SER A 45 -1.48 -10.84 -14.01
C SER A 45 -1.43 -10.31 -15.45
N TYR A 46 -0.36 -9.61 -15.85
CA TYR A 46 -0.24 -9.13 -17.23
C TYR A 46 -0.04 -10.29 -18.21
N SER A 47 0.74 -11.33 -17.87
CA SER A 47 0.85 -12.52 -18.72
C SER A 47 -0.49 -13.26 -18.91
N GLU A 48 -1.35 -13.25 -17.90
CA GLU A 48 -2.68 -13.86 -17.99
C GLU A 48 -3.65 -13.04 -18.87
N TYR A 49 -3.62 -11.70 -18.74
CA TYR A 49 -4.56 -10.82 -19.46
C TYR A 49 -4.08 -10.40 -20.85
N ASP A 50 -2.80 -10.62 -21.18
CA ASP A 50 -2.19 -10.25 -22.47
C ASP A 50 -2.97 -10.81 -23.68
N ILE A 51 -3.51 -12.02 -23.55
CA ILE A 51 -4.32 -12.65 -24.60
C ILE A 51 -5.71 -12.02 -24.75
N ALA A 52 -6.23 -11.39 -23.71
CA ALA A 52 -7.61 -10.89 -23.66
C ALA A 52 -7.71 -9.43 -24.11
N PHE A 53 -6.80 -8.56 -23.66
CA PHE A 53 -6.81 -7.14 -24.00
C PHE A 53 -5.47 -6.47 -23.66
N GLU A 54 -5.21 -5.35 -24.34
CA GLU A 54 -4.07 -4.49 -24.03
C GLU A 54 -4.23 -3.88 -22.64
N SER A 55 -3.24 -4.14 -21.78
CA SER A 55 -3.21 -3.67 -20.40
C SER A 55 -2.23 -2.51 -20.26
N LEU A 56 -2.66 -1.44 -19.58
CA LEU A 56 -1.79 -0.31 -19.24
C LEU A 56 -1.61 -0.23 -17.72
N SER A 57 -0.40 0.16 -17.29
CA SER A 57 -0.05 0.35 -15.88
C SER A 57 0.34 1.80 -15.62
N PRO A 58 -0.62 2.72 -15.38
CA PRO A 58 -0.33 4.15 -15.31
C PRO A 58 0.66 4.51 -14.20
N PHE A 59 0.67 3.70 -13.12
CA PHE A 59 1.53 3.91 -11.96
C PHE A 59 2.89 3.21 -12.07
N ASN A 60 3.11 2.33 -13.05
CA ASN A 60 4.41 1.72 -13.30
C ASN A 60 5.32 2.66 -14.13
N CYS A 61 5.44 3.90 -13.66
CA CYS A 61 6.31 4.91 -14.24
C CYS A 61 7.39 5.25 -13.22
N ARG A 62 8.65 4.99 -13.57
CA ARG A 62 9.80 5.24 -12.68
C ARG A 62 9.82 6.68 -12.17
N SER A 63 9.65 7.66 -13.06
CA SER A 63 9.63 9.08 -12.68
C SER A 63 8.51 9.40 -11.70
N LEU A 64 7.32 8.80 -11.87
CA LEU A 64 6.19 8.99 -10.97
C LEU A 64 6.48 8.37 -9.60
N LEU A 65 7.00 7.14 -9.57
CA LEU A 65 7.33 6.41 -8.34
C LEU A 65 8.44 7.10 -7.54
N GLU A 66 9.53 7.49 -8.19
CA GLU A 66 10.64 8.23 -7.55
C GLU A 66 10.17 9.58 -7.00
N THR A 67 9.33 10.30 -7.74
CA THR A 67 8.74 11.56 -7.26
C THR A 67 7.86 11.31 -6.04
N ALA A 68 7.00 10.29 -6.08
CA ALA A 68 6.12 9.95 -4.96
C ALA A 68 6.91 9.45 -3.72
N LEU A 69 8.05 8.79 -3.90
CA LEU A 69 8.92 8.38 -2.79
C LEU A 69 9.52 9.58 -2.04
N GLY A 70 9.78 10.69 -2.73
CA GLY A 70 10.26 11.93 -2.12
C GLY A 70 9.23 12.64 -1.23
N ILE A 71 7.97 12.22 -1.28
CA ILE A 71 6.88 12.81 -0.49
C ILE A 71 6.88 12.20 0.91
N ASP A 72 6.76 13.07 1.93
CA ASP A 72 6.61 12.67 3.33
C ASP A 72 5.54 11.57 3.46
N LYS A 73 5.93 10.48 4.12
CA LYS A 73 5.09 9.30 4.33
C LYS A 73 3.73 9.68 4.91
N LYS A 74 3.63 10.65 5.82
CA LYS A 74 2.35 11.03 6.44
C LYS A 74 1.32 11.54 5.42
N LEU A 75 1.77 12.10 4.30
CA LEU A 75 0.89 12.63 3.25
C LEU A 75 0.38 11.54 2.29
N ARG A 76 1.06 10.39 2.26
CA ARG A 76 0.73 9.26 1.37
C ARG A 76 -0.12 8.18 2.04
N PHE A 77 -0.34 8.28 3.34
CA PHE A 77 -0.95 7.23 4.16
C PHE A 77 -2.25 7.69 4.83
N PRO A 78 -3.07 6.75 5.33
CA PRO A 78 -4.27 7.09 6.09
C PRO A 78 -3.95 7.95 7.33
N PRO A 79 -4.94 8.72 7.82
CA PRO A 79 -6.34 8.71 7.37
C PRO A 79 -6.62 9.62 6.17
N ASP A 80 -5.74 10.59 5.91
CA ASP A 80 -6.10 11.73 5.05
C ASP A 80 -5.72 11.53 3.58
N TYR A 81 -4.68 10.72 3.28
CA TYR A 81 -4.22 10.47 1.91
C TYR A 81 -4.04 11.77 1.09
N GLU A 82 -3.50 12.80 1.74
CA GLU A 82 -3.46 14.18 1.22
C GLU A 82 -2.82 14.28 -0.17
N PHE A 83 -1.72 13.56 -0.39
CA PHE A 83 -1.07 13.49 -1.70
C PHE A 83 -2.01 13.05 -2.82
N HIS A 84 -2.81 12.00 -2.57
CA HIS A 84 -3.73 11.48 -3.57
C HIS A 84 -4.89 12.47 -3.83
N LYS A 85 -5.36 13.16 -2.79
CA LYS A 85 -6.40 14.19 -2.94
C LYS A 85 -5.92 15.39 -3.73
N GLU A 86 -4.71 15.89 -3.45
CA GLU A 86 -4.12 17.00 -4.21
C GLU A 86 -3.82 16.61 -5.65
N LEU A 87 -3.41 15.35 -5.90
CA LEU A 87 -3.28 14.83 -7.26
C LEU A 87 -4.62 14.84 -8.01
N ILE A 88 -5.71 14.39 -7.37
CA ILE A 88 -7.06 14.43 -7.95
C ILE A 88 -7.47 15.88 -8.20
N LYS A 89 -7.30 16.77 -7.22
CA LYS A 89 -7.64 18.20 -7.32
C LYS A 89 -6.95 18.90 -8.48
N TYR A 90 -5.67 18.56 -8.71
CA TYR A 90 -4.88 19.15 -9.80
C TYR A 90 -5.32 18.66 -11.18
N ASN A 91 -5.68 17.39 -11.31
CA ASN A 91 -6.03 16.79 -12.61
C ASN A 91 -7.52 16.88 -12.94
N TRP A 92 -8.39 16.60 -11.97
CA TRP A 92 -9.84 16.50 -12.14
C TRP A 92 -10.59 16.79 -10.82
N PRO A 93 -10.72 18.08 -10.42
CA PRO A 93 -11.25 18.47 -9.11
C PRO A 93 -12.70 18.04 -8.85
N GLU A 94 -13.53 17.91 -9.88
CA GLU A 94 -14.92 17.48 -9.78
C GLU A 94 -15.06 16.08 -9.18
N LEU A 95 -14.04 15.22 -9.30
CA LEU A 95 -14.04 13.90 -8.69
C LEU A 95 -14.04 13.95 -7.16
N LEU A 96 -13.58 15.05 -6.55
CA LEU A 96 -13.64 15.24 -5.10
C LEU A 96 -15.06 15.49 -4.57
N ASN A 97 -16.05 15.68 -5.45
CA ASN A 97 -17.46 15.72 -5.06
C ASN A 97 -18.01 14.33 -4.72
N TYR A 98 -17.34 13.26 -5.15
CA TYR A 98 -17.71 11.89 -4.79
C TYR A 98 -16.97 11.45 -3.53
N PRO A 99 -17.64 10.71 -2.62
CA PRO A 99 -16.98 10.23 -1.42
C PRO A 99 -15.89 9.21 -1.76
N ILE A 100 -14.68 9.43 -1.23
CA ILE A 100 -13.56 8.48 -1.35
C ILE A 100 -13.70 7.42 -0.27
N ASN A 101 -13.88 6.15 -0.66
CA ASN A 101 -14.05 5.00 0.25
C ASN A 101 -15.05 5.27 1.40
N PRO A 102 -16.33 5.57 1.09
CA PRO A 102 -17.33 5.83 2.12
C PRO A 102 -17.48 4.60 3.02
N PRO A 103 -17.58 4.77 4.35
CA PRO A 103 -17.90 3.67 5.26
C PRO A 103 -19.33 3.17 4.99
N GLU A 104 -19.53 1.86 4.99
CA GLU A 104 -20.85 1.25 4.75
C GLU A 104 -21.81 1.50 5.92
N ASN A 105 -21.27 1.65 7.13
CA ASN A 105 -22.04 1.84 8.35
C ASN A 105 -21.31 2.69 9.40
N TYR A 106 -22.02 3.07 10.47
CA TYR A 106 -21.48 3.88 11.55
C TYR A 106 -20.29 3.23 12.25
N TYR A 107 -20.30 1.90 12.38
CA TYR A 107 -19.19 1.15 12.96
C TYR A 107 -17.92 1.27 12.13
N GLU A 108 -17.99 1.10 10.80
CA GLU A 108 -16.85 1.30 9.91
C GLU A 108 -16.34 2.73 9.94
N LYS A 109 -17.24 3.72 10.02
CA LYS A 109 -16.89 5.13 10.17
C LYS A 109 -16.14 5.39 11.48
N MET A 110 -16.53 4.73 12.57
CA MET A 110 -15.84 4.83 13.86
C MET A 110 -14.48 4.13 13.80
N VAL A 111 -14.45 2.92 13.24
CA VAL A 111 -13.24 2.10 13.03
C VAL A 111 -12.20 2.83 12.19
N SER A 112 -12.57 3.47 11.09
CA SER A 112 -11.64 4.19 10.21
C SER A 112 -10.94 5.36 10.92
N ARG A 113 -11.59 5.99 11.91
CA ARG A 113 -11.03 7.10 12.71
C ARG A 113 -10.01 6.66 13.76
N ILE A 114 -10.12 5.42 14.25
CA ILE A 114 -9.27 4.85 15.30
C ILE A 114 -8.22 3.85 14.75
N ARG A 115 -8.40 3.38 13.51
CA ARG A 115 -7.49 2.45 12.83
C ARG A 115 -6.10 3.08 12.72
N GLY A 116 -5.09 2.37 13.23
CA GLY A 116 -3.70 2.84 13.27
C GLY A 116 -3.36 3.79 14.43
N LYS A 117 -4.34 4.23 15.23
CA LYS A 117 -4.12 5.01 16.46
C LYS A 117 -4.13 4.14 17.72
N LEU A 118 -4.75 2.97 17.64
CA LEU A 118 -4.82 1.99 18.72
C LEU A 118 -3.86 0.83 18.46
N PRO A 119 -3.25 0.24 19.50
CA PRO A 119 -2.49 -1.00 19.39
C PRO A 119 -3.33 -2.09 18.69
N TYR A 120 -2.67 -2.91 17.86
CA TYR A 120 -3.32 -3.92 17.03
C TYR A 120 -4.26 -4.83 17.83
N ASP A 121 -3.82 -5.27 19.02
CA ASP A 121 -4.59 -6.16 19.90
C ASP A 121 -5.84 -5.47 20.46
N PHE A 122 -5.73 -4.18 20.79
CA PHE A 122 -6.85 -3.38 21.31
C PHE A 122 -7.88 -3.08 20.20
N PHE A 123 -7.42 -2.83 18.98
CA PHE A 123 -8.29 -2.71 17.80
C PHE A 123 -9.08 -4.00 17.55
N HIS A 124 -8.44 -5.16 17.64
CA HIS A 124 -9.10 -6.47 17.46
C HIS A 124 -10.06 -6.79 18.59
N PHE A 125 -9.75 -6.40 19.83
CA PHE A 125 -10.65 -6.52 20.96
C PHE A 125 -11.95 -5.72 20.76
N ILE A 126 -11.87 -4.45 20.36
CA ILE A 126 -13.06 -3.63 20.05
C ILE A 126 -13.88 -4.25 18.93
N LYS A 127 -13.21 -4.71 17.86
CA LYS A 127 -13.86 -5.39 16.73
C LYS A 127 -14.57 -6.67 17.15
N PHE A 128 -13.99 -7.43 18.07
CA PHE A 128 -14.61 -8.63 18.64
C PHE A 128 -15.86 -8.29 19.45
N ILE A 129 -15.78 -7.33 20.37
CA ILE A 129 -16.92 -6.90 21.20
C ILE A 129 -18.08 -6.41 20.32
N TYR A 130 -17.82 -5.56 19.33
CA TYR A 130 -18.88 -5.08 18.44
C TYR A 130 -19.58 -6.22 17.70
N LYS A 131 -18.82 -7.20 17.18
CA LYS A 131 -19.40 -8.37 16.50
C LYS A 131 -20.22 -9.26 17.45
N TYR A 132 -19.80 -9.38 18.70
CA TYR A 132 -20.48 -10.19 19.72
C TYR A 132 -21.83 -9.59 20.15
N TYR A 133 -21.94 -8.26 20.23
CA TYR A 133 -23.16 -7.57 20.67
C TYR A 133 -24.07 -7.08 19.53
N SER A 134 -23.62 -7.16 18.27
CA SER A 134 -24.41 -6.80 17.09
C SER A 134 -25.01 -8.03 16.38
N SER A 135 -24.93 -9.20 17.01
CA SER A 135 -25.61 -10.45 16.62
C SER A 135 -26.76 -10.72 17.58
#